data_AF-A0A2G6QMR8-F1
#
_entry.id   AF-A0A2G6QMR8-F1
#
_cell.length_a   1.000
_cell.length_b   1.000
_cell.length_c   1.000
_cell.angle_alpha   90.00
_cell.angle_beta   90.00
_cell.angle_gamma   90.00
#
_symmetry.space_group_name_H-M   'P 1'
#
loop_
_entity.id
_entity.type
_entity.pdbx_description
1 polymer ?
#
loop_
_entity_poly.entity_id
_entity_poly.type
_entity_poly.pdbx_seq_one_letter_code
_entity_poly.pdbx_strand_id
1 'polypeptide(L)'
;MLLSLSVFAGENNKKSEISQFSVIIREEAVILNWKTDIPNQNLIIYKSTSPFIAFSSLVDAVLIADFKDTGNPFIDYPVPGIPYYYSIVTENEVSSGRVDFIPGKNTSNEAVEVFSEKMPTVSAKNSKNLRPMPLPFLNPDKSQELPKTIFSGETEKIISLLKSKSKNYENFLESTTKRSTYLFDEEKISGTTGELFGLQKIIKSYFYTEQWHNLEVNLTNFLQIRRSPEVTARAHFYLGEAYFFQSKYSKALKEFFQSEQIYTKKSNEWIQYSLLELAKSK
;
A
#
# COMPACT_ATOMS: atom_id res chain seq x y z
N MET A 1 -51.75 2.67 -48.20
CA MET A 1 -51.96 1.72 -47.09
C MET A 1 -50.61 1.11 -46.78
N LEU A 2 -49.96 1.61 -45.73
CA LEU A 2 -48.62 1.21 -45.28
C LEU A 2 -48.70 -0.15 -44.59
N LEU A 3 -47.79 -1.07 -44.91
CA LEU A 3 -47.44 -2.15 -43.98
C LEU A 3 -45.93 -2.39 -44.04
N SER A 4 -45.33 -2.01 -42.93
CA SER A 4 -43.92 -1.99 -42.59
C SER A 4 -43.42 -3.35 -42.10
N LEU A 5 -42.20 -3.63 -42.51
CA LEU A 5 -41.12 -4.42 -41.92
C LEU A 5 -41.22 -4.85 -40.44
N SER A 6 -40.69 -6.07 -40.19
CA SER A 6 -39.81 -6.49 -39.08
C SER A 6 -40.38 -7.50 -38.07
N VAL A 7 -39.90 -8.74 -38.16
CA VAL A 7 -39.74 -9.63 -37.00
C VAL A 7 -38.33 -10.22 -37.10
N PHE A 8 -37.37 -9.58 -36.41
CA PHE A 8 -36.14 -10.24 -36.00
C PHE A 8 -36.41 -10.84 -34.61
N ALA A 9 -36.19 -12.14 -34.50
CA ALA A 9 -36.34 -12.91 -33.28
C ALA A 9 -35.39 -12.39 -32.20
N GLY A 10 -35.94 -12.08 -31.02
CA GLY A 10 -35.16 -11.80 -29.83
C GLY A 10 -34.48 -13.06 -29.33
N GLU A 11 -33.15 -13.05 -29.30
CA GLU A 11 -32.39 -13.89 -28.37
C GLU A 11 -32.78 -13.49 -26.95
N ASN A 12 -33.50 -14.37 -26.26
CA ASN A 12 -33.71 -14.30 -24.82
C ASN A 12 -32.36 -14.53 -24.13
N ASN A 13 -31.56 -13.47 -24.01
CA ASN A 13 -30.38 -13.42 -23.17
C ASN A 13 -30.85 -13.50 -21.72
N LYS A 14 -30.84 -14.71 -21.16
CA LYS A 14 -31.17 -14.94 -19.75
C LYS A 14 -30.10 -14.23 -18.92
N LYS A 15 -30.45 -13.08 -18.33
CA LYS A 15 -29.58 -12.33 -17.40
C LYS A 15 -29.17 -13.32 -16.30
N SER A 16 -27.89 -13.59 -16.17
CA SER A 16 -27.40 -14.43 -15.09
C SER A 16 -27.53 -13.63 -13.81
N GLU A 17 -28.32 -14.14 -12.86
CA GLU A 17 -28.53 -13.46 -11.59
C GLU A 17 -28.03 -14.36 -10.45
N ILE A 18 -27.35 -13.72 -9.51
CA ILE A 18 -26.98 -14.33 -8.24
C ILE A 18 -28.23 -14.26 -7.36
N SER A 19 -28.79 -15.42 -7.03
CA SER A 19 -30.09 -15.51 -6.38
C SER A 19 -29.99 -15.42 -4.85
N GLN A 20 -28.83 -15.73 -4.28
CA GLN A 20 -28.58 -15.66 -2.85
C GLN A 20 -27.09 -15.42 -2.55
N PHE A 21 -26.79 -14.54 -1.61
CA PHE A 21 -25.44 -14.32 -1.09
C PHE A 21 -25.48 -14.16 0.43
N SER A 22 -24.66 -14.92 1.14
CA SER A 22 -24.54 -14.84 2.58
C SER A 22 -23.09 -14.85 3.02
N VAL A 23 -22.84 -14.07 4.06
CA VAL A 23 -21.52 -13.88 4.64
C VAL A 23 -21.57 -14.33 6.09
N ILE A 24 -20.72 -15.28 6.46
CA ILE A 24 -20.71 -15.89 7.78
C ILE A 24 -19.30 -15.77 8.36
N ILE A 25 -19.20 -15.31 9.60
CA ILE A 25 -17.93 -15.28 10.34
C ILE A 25 -17.72 -16.64 11.00
N ARG A 26 -16.51 -17.19 10.86
CA ARG A 26 -16.04 -18.33 11.65
C ARG A 26 -14.62 -18.07 12.11
N GLU A 27 -14.42 -17.99 13.42
CA GLU A 27 -13.12 -17.72 14.04
C GLU A 27 -12.50 -16.43 13.47
N GLU A 28 -11.35 -16.54 12.78
CA GLU A 28 -10.63 -15.43 12.15
C GLU A 28 -10.93 -15.29 10.64
N ALA A 29 -11.95 -15.99 10.13
CA ALA A 29 -12.27 -16.06 8.70
C ALA A 29 -13.70 -15.62 8.39
N VAL A 30 -13.88 -15.09 7.18
CA VAL A 30 -15.17 -14.76 6.59
C VAL A 30 -15.45 -15.75 5.46
N ILE A 31 -16.55 -16.49 5.60
CA ILE A 31 -17.00 -17.48 4.63
C ILE A 31 -18.13 -16.88 3.81
N LEU A 32 -17.90 -16.77 2.52
CA LEU A 32 -18.84 -16.28 1.52
C LEU A 32 -19.52 -17.48 0.86
N ASN A 33 -20.85 -17.52 0.92
CA ASN A 33 -21.67 -18.51 0.24
C ASN A 33 -22.57 -17.80 -0.77
N TRP A 34 -22.74 -18.40 -1.94
CA TRP A 34 -23.66 -17.88 -2.96
C TRP A 34 -24.43 -19.00 -3.64
N LYS A 35 -25.49 -18.61 -4.34
CA LYS A 35 -26.18 -19.43 -5.33
C LYS A 35 -26.35 -18.64 -6.61
N THR A 36 -26.03 -19.29 -7.72
CA THR A 36 -26.21 -18.75 -9.07
C THR A 36 -27.18 -19.64 -9.83
N ASP A 37 -27.96 -19.02 -10.70
CA ASP A 37 -28.92 -19.71 -11.57
C ASP A 37 -28.22 -20.39 -12.76
N ILE A 38 -26.98 -19.97 -13.08
CA ILE A 38 -26.16 -20.52 -14.17
C ILE A 38 -24.85 -21.05 -13.57
N PRO A 39 -24.61 -22.37 -13.60
CA PRO A 39 -23.36 -22.94 -13.11
C PRO A 39 -22.20 -22.61 -14.06
N ASN A 40 -20.97 -22.59 -13.53
CA ASN A 40 -19.72 -22.38 -14.29
C ASN A 40 -19.58 -20.99 -14.95
N GLN A 41 -20.20 -19.97 -14.35
CA GLN A 41 -20.02 -18.57 -14.75
C GLN A 41 -18.78 -17.97 -14.09
N ASN A 42 -18.12 -16.99 -14.74
CA ASN A 42 -17.06 -16.20 -14.14
C ASN A 42 -17.67 -15.20 -13.12
N LEU A 43 -17.25 -15.34 -11.86
CA LEU A 43 -17.67 -14.54 -10.72
C LEU A 43 -16.48 -13.77 -10.16
N ILE A 44 -16.75 -12.54 -9.74
CA ILE A 44 -15.77 -11.63 -9.16
C ILE A 44 -16.27 -11.24 -7.77
N ILE A 45 -15.39 -11.35 -6.77
CA ILE A 45 -15.68 -10.96 -5.39
C ILE A 45 -14.95 -9.65 -5.08
N TYR A 46 -15.70 -8.69 -4.55
CA TYR A 46 -15.22 -7.41 -4.09
C TYR A 46 -15.39 -7.26 -2.57
N LYS A 47 -14.47 -6.53 -1.96
CA LYS A 47 -14.52 -6.10 -0.55
C LYS A 47 -14.34 -4.60 -0.45
N SER A 48 -15.12 -3.96 0.41
CA SER A 48 -15.03 -2.53 0.70
C SER A 48 -15.31 -2.25 2.17
N THR A 49 -14.83 -1.12 2.69
CA THR A 49 -15.20 -0.61 4.02
C THR A 49 -16.52 0.16 4.00
N SER A 50 -17.07 0.43 2.80
CA SER A 50 -18.35 1.11 2.59
C SER A 50 -19.35 0.17 1.91
N PRO A 51 -20.66 0.36 2.14
CA PRO A 51 -21.69 -0.45 1.50
C PRO A 51 -21.70 -0.28 -0.02
N PHE A 52 -22.01 -1.36 -0.73
CA PHE A 52 -22.21 -1.37 -2.16
C PHE A 52 -23.64 -0.91 -2.50
N ILE A 53 -23.76 0.28 -3.07
CA ILE A 53 -25.07 0.91 -3.40
C ILE A 53 -25.19 1.15 -4.90
N ALA A 54 -24.08 1.50 -5.56
CA ALA A 54 -24.06 1.84 -6.98
C ALA A 54 -22.75 1.37 -7.63
N PHE A 55 -22.68 1.40 -8.96
CA PHE A 55 -21.47 0.99 -9.70
C PHE A 55 -20.21 1.75 -9.24
N SER A 56 -20.34 3.01 -8.81
CA SER A 56 -19.24 3.79 -8.23
C SER A 56 -18.63 3.19 -6.97
N SER A 57 -19.39 2.38 -6.21
CA SER A 57 -18.87 1.65 -5.04
C SER A 57 -17.75 0.67 -5.40
N LEU A 58 -17.63 0.25 -6.67
CA LEU A 58 -16.54 -0.60 -7.13
C LEU A 58 -15.20 0.15 -7.26
N VAL A 59 -15.20 1.48 -7.35
CA VAL A 59 -13.97 2.29 -7.49
C VAL A 59 -13.11 2.21 -6.22
N ASP A 60 -13.76 2.26 -5.07
CA ASP A 60 -13.11 2.21 -3.75
C ASP A 60 -13.00 0.76 -3.22
N ALA A 61 -13.49 -0.23 -3.98
CA ALA A 61 -13.49 -1.62 -3.59
C ALA A 61 -12.23 -2.35 -4.05
N VAL A 62 -11.79 -3.31 -3.22
CA VAL A 62 -10.68 -4.21 -3.52
C VAL A 62 -11.22 -5.48 -4.16
N LEU A 63 -10.66 -5.87 -5.31
CA LEU A 63 -10.92 -7.17 -5.93
C LEU A 63 -10.20 -8.26 -5.12
N ILE A 64 -10.96 -9.21 -4.59
CA ILE A 64 -10.43 -10.31 -3.78
C ILE A 64 -10.13 -11.53 -4.66
N ALA A 65 -11.05 -11.86 -5.56
CA ALA A 65 -10.96 -13.05 -6.38
C ALA A 65 -11.76 -12.89 -7.68
N ASP A 66 -11.26 -13.57 -8.71
CA ASP A 66 -11.91 -13.79 -10.00
C ASP A 66 -11.77 -15.29 -10.31
N PHE A 67 -12.90 -15.99 -10.44
CA PHE A 67 -12.93 -17.43 -10.61
C PHE A 67 -14.21 -17.92 -11.29
N LYS A 68 -14.16 -19.14 -11.81
CA LYS A 68 -15.35 -19.84 -12.30
C LYS A 68 -16.14 -20.45 -11.16
N ASP A 69 -17.45 -20.25 -11.16
CA ASP A 69 -18.33 -20.83 -10.18
C ASP A 69 -18.21 -22.37 -10.13
N THR A 70 -17.65 -22.86 -9.02
CA THR A 70 -17.51 -24.28 -8.72
C THR A 70 -18.50 -24.73 -7.63
N GLY A 71 -19.35 -23.83 -7.12
CA GLY A 71 -20.26 -24.09 -6.00
C GLY A 71 -19.58 -24.23 -4.63
N ASN A 72 -18.25 -24.09 -4.56
CA ASN A 72 -17.51 -24.12 -3.30
C ASN A 72 -17.54 -22.73 -2.63
N PRO A 73 -17.69 -22.66 -1.30
CA PRO A 73 -17.64 -21.39 -0.60
C PRO A 73 -16.25 -20.75 -0.69
N PHE A 74 -16.22 -19.42 -0.68
CA PHE A 74 -14.98 -18.66 -0.65
C PHE A 74 -14.63 -18.26 0.78
N ILE A 75 -13.36 -18.40 1.15
CA ILE A 75 -12.87 -18.07 2.49
C ILE A 75 -11.93 -16.88 2.37
N ASP A 76 -12.30 -15.75 2.98
CA ASP A 76 -11.44 -14.58 3.15
C ASP A 76 -10.93 -14.48 4.59
N TYR A 77 -9.75 -13.88 4.75
CA TYR A 77 -9.12 -13.59 6.05
C TYR A 77 -8.92 -12.08 6.18
N PRO A 78 -10.00 -11.30 6.42
CA PRO A 78 -9.90 -9.86 6.54
C PRO A 78 -9.14 -9.44 7.81
N VAL A 79 -8.62 -8.21 7.80
CA VAL A 79 -7.94 -7.64 8.96
C VAL A 79 -8.92 -7.55 10.14
N PRO A 80 -8.58 -8.10 11.32
CA PRO A 80 -9.46 -8.02 12.49
C PRO A 80 -9.68 -6.56 12.94
N GLY A 81 -10.87 -6.26 13.43
CA GLY A 81 -11.21 -4.93 13.95
C GLY A 81 -11.69 -3.91 12.91
N ILE A 82 -11.88 -4.33 11.65
CA ILE A 82 -12.37 -3.46 10.57
C ILE A 82 -13.67 -4.04 10.00
N PRO A 83 -14.76 -3.24 9.94
CA PRO A 83 -16.00 -3.67 9.33
C PRO A 83 -15.89 -3.66 7.80
N TYR A 84 -16.16 -4.81 7.17
CA TYR A 84 -16.10 -4.98 5.71
C TYR A 84 -17.46 -5.37 5.12
N TYR A 85 -17.77 -4.80 3.96
CA TYR A 85 -18.85 -5.22 3.09
C TYR A 85 -18.30 -6.08 1.96
N TYR A 86 -19.08 -7.07 1.54
CA TYR A 86 -18.73 -7.96 0.45
C TYR A 86 -19.76 -7.86 -0.67
N SER A 87 -19.29 -7.96 -1.90
CA SER A 87 -20.13 -8.13 -3.07
C SER A 87 -19.60 -9.24 -3.96
N ILE A 88 -20.50 -9.97 -4.59
CA ILE A 88 -20.20 -10.90 -5.66
C ILE A 88 -20.93 -10.42 -6.91
N VAL A 89 -20.23 -10.35 -8.04
CA VAL A 89 -20.79 -9.86 -9.30
C VAL A 89 -20.29 -10.73 -10.44
N THR A 90 -21.01 -10.75 -11.55
CA THR A 90 -20.57 -11.48 -12.74
C THR A 90 -19.64 -10.61 -13.58
N GLU A 91 -18.69 -11.22 -14.27
CA GLU A 91 -17.78 -10.51 -15.19
C GLU A 91 -18.54 -9.72 -16.28
N ASN A 92 -19.68 -10.26 -16.74
CA ASN A 92 -20.54 -9.62 -17.72
C ASN A 92 -21.20 -8.33 -17.18
N GLU A 93 -21.62 -8.30 -15.92
CA GLU A 93 -22.23 -7.11 -15.30
C GLU A 93 -21.19 -6.00 -15.11
N VAL A 94 -19.96 -6.37 -14.72
CA VAL A 94 -18.83 -5.43 -14.61
C VAL A 94 -18.46 -4.88 -15.98
N SER A 95 -18.32 -5.75 -16.99
CA SER A 95 -17.96 -5.36 -18.37
C SER A 95 -19.02 -4.50 -19.05
N SER A 96 -20.30 -4.75 -18.74
CA SER A 96 -21.42 -3.94 -19.26
C SER A 96 -21.64 -2.64 -18.48
N GLY A 97 -20.92 -2.43 -17.36
CA GLY A 97 -21.04 -1.23 -16.51
C GLY A 97 -22.39 -1.11 -15.80
N ARG A 98 -23.16 -2.19 -15.72
CA ARG A 98 -24.52 -2.22 -15.16
C ARG A 98 -24.61 -3.31 -14.12
N VAL A 99 -24.38 -2.93 -12.86
CA VAL A 99 -24.47 -3.80 -11.70
C VAL A 99 -25.54 -3.24 -10.75
N ASP A 100 -26.56 -4.04 -10.46
CA ASP A 100 -27.58 -3.71 -9.46
C ASP A 100 -27.17 -4.34 -8.13
N PHE A 101 -26.82 -3.54 -7.12
CA PHE A 101 -26.45 -4.04 -5.79
C PHE A 101 -27.69 -4.24 -4.93
N ILE A 102 -28.05 -5.50 -4.67
CA ILE A 102 -29.22 -5.91 -3.91
C ILE A 102 -28.76 -6.70 -2.67
N PRO A 103 -28.94 -6.13 -1.46
CA PRO A 103 -28.57 -6.79 -0.22
C PRO A 103 -29.19 -8.20 -0.09
N GLY A 104 -28.36 -9.19 0.25
CA GLY A 104 -28.74 -10.59 0.41
C GLY A 104 -28.80 -11.41 -0.89
N LYS A 105 -28.71 -10.76 -2.06
CA LYS A 105 -28.60 -11.43 -3.36
C LYS A 105 -27.17 -11.46 -3.87
N ASN A 106 -26.54 -10.28 -3.96
CA ASN A 106 -25.19 -10.13 -4.50
C ASN A 106 -24.30 -9.22 -3.63
N THR A 107 -24.84 -8.70 -2.53
CA THR A 107 -24.13 -7.90 -1.53
C THR A 107 -24.48 -8.30 -0.11
N SER A 108 -23.54 -8.10 0.82
CA SER A 108 -23.80 -8.31 2.25
C SER A 108 -24.81 -7.28 2.77
N ASN A 109 -25.75 -7.73 3.62
CA ASN A 109 -26.72 -6.83 4.26
C ASN A 109 -26.06 -5.90 5.28
N GLU A 110 -25.13 -6.45 6.05
CA GLU A 110 -24.45 -5.75 7.13
C GLU A 110 -22.94 -5.86 6.94
N ALA A 111 -22.21 -4.97 7.60
CA ALA A 111 -20.77 -5.06 7.66
C ALA A 111 -20.36 -6.26 8.52
N VAL A 112 -19.32 -6.94 8.08
CA VAL A 112 -18.79 -8.13 8.70
C VAL A 112 -17.41 -7.81 9.26
N GLU A 113 -17.27 -7.96 10.57
CA GLU A 113 -16.05 -7.70 11.31
C GLU A 113 -15.57 -8.98 11.97
N VAL A 114 -14.30 -9.30 11.77
CA VAL A 114 -13.65 -10.41 12.47
C VAL A 114 -12.99 -9.86 13.73
N PHE A 115 -13.25 -10.51 14.87
CA PHE A 115 -12.60 -10.19 16.13
C PHE A 115 -11.55 -11.26 16.40
N SER A 116 -10.28 -10.87 16.57
CA SER A 116 -9.28 -11.80 17.10
C SER A 116 -9.31 -11.73 18.62
N GLU A 117 -9.62 -12.85 19.28
CA GLU A 117 -9.59 -12.98 20.76
C GLU A 117 -8.18 -12.71 21.33
N LYS A 118 -7.16 -12.69 20.48
CA LYS A 118 -5.83 -12.20 20.80
C LYS A 118 -5.75 -10.72 20.48
N MET A 119 -6.27 -9.89 21.39
CA MET A 119 -5.64 -8.57 21.56
C MET A 119 -4.13 -8.79 21.68
N PRO A 120 -3.28 -8.03 20.95
CA PRO A 120 -1.84 -8.14 21.07
C PRO A 120 -1.42 -7.57 22.42
N THR A 121 -1.62 -8.34 23.49
CA THR A 121 -0.75 -8.26 24.64
C THR A 121 0.57 -8.84 24.20
N VAL A 122 1.58 -7.97 24.18
CA VAL A 122 2.97 -8.32 23.94
C VAL A 122 3.38 -9.38 24.97
N SER A 123 3.20 -10.65 24.62
CA SER A 123 3.79 -11.76 25.35
C SER A 123 4.51 -12.64 24.34
N ALA A 124 5.78 -12.28 24.14
CA ALA A 124 6.74 -13.04 23.40
C ALA A 124 6.98 -14.37 24.12
N LYS A 125 6.19 -15.39 23.80
CA LYS A 125 6.53 -16.82 23.95
C LYS A 125 5.44 -17.65 23.26
N ASN A 126 5.84 -18.35 22.20
CA ASN A 126 5.08 -19.40 21.49
C ASN A 126 4.25 -18.97 20.26
N SER A 127 4.79 -18.10 19.41
CA SER A 127 4.47 -18.19 17.98
C SER A 127 5.20 -19.41 17.39
N LYS A 128 4.51 -20.57 17.34
CA LYS A 128 4.90 -21.60 16.37
C LYS A 128 4.83 -20.95 14.99
N ASN A 129 5.99 -20.83 14.38
CA ASN A 129 6.27 -20.13 13.13
C ASN A 129 5.21 -20.41 12.03
N LEU A 130 4.24 -19.51 11.87
CA LEU A 130 3.66 -19.23 10.55
C LEU A 130 4.51 -18.14 9.92
N ARG A 131 5.76 -18.48 9.60
CA ARG A 131 6.53 -17.65 8.68
C ARG A 131 5.90 -17.84 7.30
N PRO A 132 5.62 -16.78 6.53
CA PRO A 132 5.36 -16.95 5.12
C PRO A 132 6.50 -17.78 4.52
N MET A 133 6.17 -18.57 3.49
CA MET A 133 7.13 -19.41 2.76
C MET A 133 8.44 -18.63 2.61
N PRO A 134 9.59 -19.18 3.02
CA PRO A 134 10.85 -18.45 2.97
C PRO A 134 11.01 -17.91 1.56
N LEU A 135 11.48 -16.68 1.45
CA LEU A 135 11.79 -16.03 0.18
C LEU A 135 12.47 -17.07 -0.72
N PRO A 136 12.07 -17.20 -2.00
CA PRO A 136 12.78 -18.07 -2.93
C PRO A 136 14.27 -17.82 -2.75
N PHE A 137 15.04 -18.87 -2.51
CA PHE A 137 16.48 -18.76 -2.38
C PHE A 137 17.03 -18.24 -3.73
N LEU A 138 17.22 -16.93 -3.82
CA LEU A 138 18.04 -16.31 -4.85
C LEU A 138 19.45 -16.84 -4.58
N ASN A 139 19.88 -17.79 -5.41
CA ASN A 139 21.24 -18.29 -5.36
C ASN A 139 22.09 -17.36 -6.24
N PRO A 140 22.81 -16.37 -5.69
CA PRO A 140 23.53 -15.38 -6.49
C PRO A 140 24.62 -16.01 -7.37
N ASP A 141 25.07 -17.21 -7.02
CA ASP A 141 26.05 -17.99 -7.78
C ASP A 141 25.46 -18.68 -9.01
N LYS A 142 24.13 -18.84 -9.07
CA LYS A 142 23.43 -19.24 -10.30
C LYS A 142 22.96 -17.98 -11.01
N SER A 143 23.87 -17.37 -11.77
CA SER A 143 23.51 -16.53 -12.89
C SER A 143 22.72 -17.39 -13.89
N GLN A 144 21.41 -17.48 -13.69
CA GLN A 144 20.53 -17.80 -14.81
C GLN A 144 20.77 -16.71 -15.84
N GLU A 145 21.25 -17.09 -17.03
CA GLU A 145 21.10 -16.25 -18.21
C GLU A 145 19.60 -16.01 -18.36
N LEU A 146 19.12 -14.91 -17.79
CA LEU A 146 17.76 -14.45 -17.98
C LEU A 146 17.57 -14.45 -19.50
N PRO A 147 16.55 -15.13 -20.04
CA PRO A 147 16.28 -15.04 -21.46
C PRO A 147 16.16 -13.55 -21.75
N LYS A 148 17.02 -13.04 -22.64
CA LYS A 148 16.93 -11.65 -23.07
C LYS A 148 15.53 -11.49 -23.62
N THR A 149 14.65 -10.88 -22.84
CA THR A 149 13.30 -10.57 -23.26
C THR A 149 13.46 -9.52 -24.33
N ILE A 150 13.46 -9.96 -25.59
CA ILE A 150 13.45 -9.06 -26.72
C ILE A 150 12.05 -8.45 -26.72
N PHE A 151 11.99 -7.13 -26.57
CA PHE A 151 10.73 -6.43 -26.65
C PHE A 151 10.20 -6.53 -28.09
N SER A 152 8.88 -6.41 -28.26
CA SER A 152 8.34 -6.28 -29.63
C SER A 152 8.94 -5.05 -30.30
N GLY A 153 9.08 -5.06 -31.64
CA GLY A 153 9.63 -3.91 -32.37
C GLY A 153 8.83 -2.61 -32.15
N GLU A 154 7.53 -2.71 -31.82
CA GLU A 154 6.70 -1.57 -31.43
C GLU A 154 7.08 -1.06 -30.03
N THR A 155 7.25 -1.97 -29.08
CA THR A 155 7.71 -1.65 -27.72
C THR A 155 9.10 -1.02 -27.74
N GLU A 156 10.04 -1.52 -28.55
CA GLU A 156 11.38 -0.92 -28.70
C GLU A 156 11.32 0.48 -29.28
N LYS A 157 10.44 0.73 -30.26
CA LYS A 157 10.20 2.07 -30.81
C LYS A 157 9.68 3.01 -29.73
N ILE A 158 8.69 2.58 -28.94
CA ILE A 158 8.15 3.38 -27.83
C ILE A 158 9.25 3.65 -26.79
N ILE A 159 10.04 2.66 -26.40
CA ILE A 159 11.17 2.82 -25.47
C ILE A 159 12.19 3.81 -26.04
N SER A 160 12.53 3.72 -27.33
CA SER A 160 13.47 4.63 -27.98
C SER A 160 12.94 6.07 -28.01
N LEU A 161 11.64 6.25 -28.27
CA LEU A 161 10.96 7.53 -28.28
C LEU A 161 10.89 8.13 -26.87
N LEU A 162 10.58 7.32 -25.87
CA LEU A 162 10.59 7.71 -24.46
C LEU A 162 12.00 8.11 -24.04
N LYS A 163 13.02 7.31 -24.34
CA LYS A 163 14.43 7.63 -24.06
C LYS A 163 14.89 8.93 -24.74
N SER A 164 14.57 9.13 -26.02
CA SER A 164 14.97 10.33 -26.76
C SER A 164 14.28 11.59 -26.24
N LYS A 165 13.03 11.46 -25.75
CA LYS A 165 12.28 12.55 -25.11
C LYS A 165 12.69 12.76 -23.65
N SER A 166 13.25 11.71 -23.02
CA SER A 166 13.76 11.62 -21.66
C SER A 166 15.26 11.94 -21.56
N LYS A 167 15.77 12.90 -22.34
CA LYS A 167 17.09 13.52 -22.07
C LYS A 167 17.19 14.12 -20.65
N ASN A 168 16.08 14.19 -19.90
CA ASN A 168 16.02 14.70 -18.54
C ASN A 168 16.17 13.64 -17.44
N TYR A 169 16.27 12.34 -17.73
CA TYR A 169 16.53 11.35 -16.67
C TYR A 169 18.00 11.33 -16.24
N GLU A 170 18.95 11.60 -17.14
CA GLU A 170 20.36 11.79 -16.75
C GLU A 170 20.55 13.11 -15.97
N ASN A 171 19.84 14.18 -16.34
CA ASN A 171 19.78 15.42 -15.53
C ASN A 171 19.15 15.20 -14.13
N PHE A 172 18.37 14.14 -13.92
CA PHE A 172 17.82 13.77 -12.60
C PHE A 172 18.84 13.00 -11.74
N LEU A 173 19.76 12.27 -12.37
CA LEU A 173 20.88 11.60 -11.69
C LEU A 173 22.07 12.54 -11.45
N GLU A 174 22.25 13.54 -12.33
CA GLU A 174 23.29 14.56 -12.32
C GLU A 174 22.87 15.89 -11.69
N SER A 175 21.67 16.02 -11.12
CA SER A 175 21.44 17.11 -10.17
C SER A 175 22.20 16.80 -8.87
N THR A 176 23.53 16.91 -8.93
CA THR A 176 24.45 17.01 -7.80
C THR A 176 24.24 18.35 -7.10
N THR A 177 22.98 18.79 -6.96
CA THR A 177 22.62 19.89 -6.10
C THR A 177 22.91 19.38 -4.69
N LYS A 178 24.10 19.71 -4.19
CA LYS A 178 24.54 19.41 -2.82
C LYS A 178 23.36 19.72 -1.90
N ARG A 179 22.73 18.66 -1.38
CA ARG A 179 21.44 18.77 -0.72
C ARG A 179 21.59 19.67 0.51
N SER A 180 20.73 20.67 0.62
CA SER A 180 20.68 21.51 1.82
C SER A 180 19.89 20.80 2.91
N THR A 181 20.24 21.10 4.15
CA THR A 181 19.51 20.67 5.34
C THR A 181 18.06 21.13 5.27
N TYR A 182 17.15 20.34 5.84
CA TYR A 182 15.74 20.70 5.96
C TYR A 182 15.42 21.01 7.42
N LEU A 183 14.85 22.19 7.65
CA LEU A 183 14.39 22.61 8.98
C LEU A 183 12.87 22.67 9.00
N PHE A 184 12.25 21.99 9.95
CA PHE A 184 10.81 22.05 10.19
C PHE A 184 10.38 23.45 10.69
N ASP A 185 9.13 23.83 10.40
CA ASP A 185 8.61 25.15 10.77
C ASP A 185 8.49 25.32 12.30
N GLU A 186 8.31 24.21 13.00
CA GLU A 186 8.22 24.11 14.45
C GLU A 186 9.50 24.60 15.15
N GLU A 187 10.64 24.59 14.46
CA GLU A 187 11.89 25.12 15.01
C GLU A 187 11.97 26.65 14.95
N LYS A 188 11.14 27.28 14.11
CA LYS A 188 11.03 28.74 13.97
C LYS A 188 10.12 29.35 15.05
N ILE A 189 9.23 28.55 15.63
CA ILE A 189 8.30 28.99 16.66
C ILE A 189 9.07 29.19 17.98
N SER A 190 8.88 30.35 18.61
CA SER A 190 9.41 30.66 19.93
C SER A 190 8.30 30.49 20.97
N GLY A 191 8.57 29.82 22.09
CA GLY A 191 7.59 29.59 23.16
C GLY A 191 7.27 28.11 23.45
N THR A 192 8.01 27.19 22.85
CA THR A 192 7.83 25.76 23.03
C THR A 192 8.22 25.32 24.45
N THR A 193 7.38 24.51 25.11
CA THR A 193 7.60 24.01 26.47
C THR A 193 7.78 22.48 26.50
N GLY A 194 8.36 21.96 27.58
CA GLY A 194 8.49 20.51 27.80
C GLY A 194 9.55 19.82 26.94
N GLU A 195 9.24 18.64 26.43
CA GLU A 195 10.16 17.81 25.64
C GLU A 195 10.57 18.44 24.30
N LEU A 196 9.67 19.19 23.68
CA LEU A 196 9.93 19.90 22.44
C LEU A 196 10.98 21.02 22.62
N PHE A 197 11.02 21.67 23.79
CA PHE A 197 12.08 22.63 24.12
C PHE A 197 13.46 21.95 24.14
N GLY A 198 13.53 20.74 24.69
CA GLY A 198 14.77 19.95 24.71
C GLY A 198 15.28 19.64 23.30
N LEU A 199 14.38 19.21 22.41
CA LEU A 199 14.71 18.94 21.01
C LEU A 199 15.16 20.22 20.28
N GLN A 200 14.38 21.31 20.39
CA GLN A 200 14.70 22.59 19.76
C GLN A 200 16.05 23.15 20.24
N LYS A 201 16.38 22.97 21.52
CA LYS A 201 17.70 23.35 22.06
C LYS A 201 18.84 22.59 21.37
N ILE A 202 18.70 21.26 21.21
CA ILE A 202 19.71 20.42 20.54
C ILE A 202 19.89 20.87 19.08
N ILE A 203 18.79 21.09 18.36
CA ILE A 203 18.81 21.53 16.96
C ILE A 203 19.48 22.91 16.86
N LYS A 204 19.06 23.88 17.70
CA LYS A 204 19.68 25.22 17.72
C LYS A 204 21.18 25.19 17.97
N SER A 205 21.66 24.31 18.85
CA SER A 205 23.08 24.21 19.18
C SER A 205 23.92 23.55 18.09
N TYR A 206 23.46 22.44 17.50
CA TYR A 206 24.31 21.59 16.66
C TYR A 206 23.90 21.54 15.18
N PHE A 207 22.63 21.74 14.85
CA PHE A 207 22.15 21.69 13.47
C PHE A 207 22.54 22.95 12.69
N TYR A 208 22.38 24.13 13.29
CA TYR A 208 22.76 25.41 12.66
C TYR A 208 24.27 25.57 12.50
N THR A 209 25.06 24.91 13.35
CA THR A 209 26.52 24.91 13.30
C THR A 209 27.10 23.75 12.49
N GLU A 210 26.23 22.95 11.85
CA GLU A 210 26.57 21.76 11.04
C GLU A 210 27.46 20.74 11.78
N GLN A 211 27.36 20.67 13.11
CA GLN A 211 28.12 19.74 13.95
C GLN A 211 27.43 18.37 14.00
N TRP A 212 27.44 17.65 12.86
CA TRP A 212 26.70 16.40 12.67
C TRP A 212 27.02 15.32 13.71
N HIS A 213 28.28 15.20 14.11
CA HIS A 213 28.70 14.22 15.12
C HIS A 213 28.13 14.54 16.51
N ASN A 214 28.20 15.80 16.93
CA ASN A 214 27.63 16.21 18.21
C ASN A 214 26.10 16.11 18.19
N LEU A 215 25.48 16.43 17.06
CA LEU A 215 24.04 16.26 16.86
C LEU A 215 23.62 14.78 17.00
N GLU A 216 24.35 13.84 16.38
CA GLU A 216 24.12 12.40 16.49
C GLU A 216 24.12 11.94 17.95
N VAL A 217 25.16 12.31 18.72
CA VAL A 217 25.29 11.91 20.13
C VAL A 217 24.15 12.47 20.97
N ASN A 218 23.84 13.77 20.82
CA ASN A 218 22.81 14.42 21.62
C ASN A 218 21.40 13.90 21.28
N LEU A 219 21.08 13.68 20.00
CA LEU A 219 19.79 13.12 19.59
C LEU A 219 19.64 11.65 20.01
N THR A 220 20.71 10.87 19.95
CA THR A 220 20.69 9.47 20.42
C THR A 220 20.39 9.40 21.91
N ASN A 221 21.05 10.25 22.72
CA ASN A 221 20.78 10.35 24.15
C ASN A 221 19.36 10.88 24.42
N PHE A 222 18.89 11.83 23.60
CA PHE A 222 17.54 12.38 23.71
C PHE A 222 16.44 11.31 23.50
N LEU A 223 16.69 10.36 22.59
CA LEU A 223 15.81 9.24 22.24
C LEU A 223 15.87 8.06 23.22
N GLN A 224 16.83 8.01 24.16
CA GLN A 224 16.89 6.94 25.17
C GLN A 224 15.72 6.97 26.16
N ILE A 225 15.11 8.14 26.34
CA ILE A 225 13.94 8.34 27.19
C ILE A 225 12.70 8.33 26.30
N ARG A 226 11.63 7.64 26.73
CA ARG A 226 10.35 7.63 26.00
C ARG A 226 9.79 9.06 25.88
N ARG A 227 9.55 9.51 24.65
CA ARG A 227 8.95 10.81 24.31
C ARG A 227 7.59 10.62 23.64
N SER A 228 6.90 11.71 23.36
CA SER A 228 5.72 11.63 22.48
C SER A 228 6.10 11.11 21.08
N PRO A 229 5.15 10.50 20.35
CA PRO A 229 5.39 10.00 19.00
C PRO A 229 5.89 11.09 18.04
N GLU A 230 5.35 12.30 18.12
CA GLU A 230 5.72 13.42 17.25
C GLU A 230 7.16 13.88 17.47
N VAL A 231 7.57 14.02 18.75
CA VAL A 231 8.94 14.40 19.14
C VAL A 231 9.92 13.30 18.76
N THR A 232 9.53 12.04 18.95
CA THR A 232 10.34 10.87 18.58
C THR A 232 10.58 10.84 17.08
N ALA A 233 9.53 10.96 16.26
CA ALA A 233 9.65 10.99 14.80
C ALA A 233 10.49 12.19 14.33
N ARG A 234 10.32 13.36 14.94
CA ARG A 234 11.09 14.56 14.57
C ARG A 234 12.57 14.39 14.91
N ALA A 235 12.89 13.83 16.07
CA ALA A 235 14.27 13.52 16.46
C ALA A 235 14.90 12.47 15.53
N HIS A 236 14.16 11.42 15.14
CA HIS A 236 14.63 10.44 14.14
C HIS A 236 14.89 11.08 12.78
N PHE A 237 14.04 12.00 12.33
CA PHE A 237 14.27 12.71 11.06
C PHE A 237 15.58 13.49 11.07
N TYR A 238 15.83 14.30 12.10
CA TYR A 238 17.08 15.07 12.22
C TYR A 238 18.30 14.18 12.44
N LEU A 239 18.14 13.04 13.11
CA LEU A 239 19.20 12.04 13.23
C LEU A 239 19.51 11.40 11.86
N GLY A 240 18.50 11.17 11.04
CA GLY A 240 18.63 10.73 9.65
C GLY A 240 19.43 11.71 8.80
N GLU A 241 19.11 13.01 8.87
CA GLU A 241 19.89 14.05 8.20
C GLU A 241 21.34 14.09 8.69
N ALA A 242 21.55 14.02 10.01
CA ALA A 242 22.90 13.98 10.59
C ALA A 242 23.72 12.80 10.05
N TYR A 243 23.11 11.62 9.89
CA TYR A 243 23.77 10.46 9.28
C TYR A 243 24.01 10.64 7.78
N PHE A 244 23.08 11.25 7.05
CA PHE A 244 23.21 11.51 5.63
C PHE A 244 24.43 12.41 5.34
N PHE A 245 24.57 13.51 6.08
CA PHE A 245 25.71 14.42 5.93
C PHE A 245 27.04 13.82 6.41
N GLN A 246 27.00 12.79 7.26
CA GLN A 246 28.17 11.99 7.62
C GLN A 246 28.48 10.85 6.62
N SER A 247 27.79 10.79 5.47
CA SER A 247 27.91 9.71 4.48
C SER A 247 27.56 8.31 5.02
N LYS A 248 26.82 8.24 6.14
CA LYS A 248 26.36 6.99 6.76
C LYS A 248 24.96 6.64 6.23
N TYR A 249 24.82 6.51 4.91
CA TYR A 249 23.52 6.43 4.24
C TYR A 249 22.63 5.26 4.69
N SER A 250 23.19 4.09 5.00
CA SER A 250 22.40 2.96 5.51
C SER A 250 21.76 3.25 6.87
N LYS A 251 22.45 4.02 7.73
CA LYS A 251 21.91 4.46 9.02
C LYS A 251 20.86 5.54 8.80
N ALA A 252 21.16 6.52 7.94
CA ALA A 252 20.22 7.58 7.58
C ALA A 252 18.88 7.03 7.10
N LEU A 253 18.91 6.06 6.19
CA LEU A 253 17.73 5.38 5.66
C LEU A 253 16.87 4.77 6.77
N LYS A 254 17.49 4.07 7.73
CA LYS A 254 16.79 3.46 8.86
C LYS A 254 16.06 4.51 9.70
N GLU A 255 16.72 5.63 9.99
CA GLU A 255 16.13 6.70 10.80
C GLU A 255 14.97 7.39 10.07
N PHE A 256 15.06 7.61 8.75
CA PHE A 256 13.95 8.17 7.98
C PHE A 256 12.71 7.27 7.93
N PHE A 257 12.88 5.94 7.97
CA PHE A 257 11.74 5.03 8.13
C PHE A 257 11.06 5.18 9.50
N GLN A 258 11.80 5.50 10.56
CA GLN A 258 11.19 5.77 11.87
C GLN A 258 10.36 7.06 11.88
N SER A 259 10.73 8.05 11.06
CA SER A 259 9.97 9.30 10.93
C SER A 259 8.85 9.26 9.89
N GLU A 260 8.77 8.20 9.06
CA GLU A 260 7.86 8.10 7.92
C GLU A 260 6.38 8.16 8.31
N GLN A 261 6.01 7.54 9.44
CA GLN A 261 4.61 7.47 9.88
C GLN A 261 4.01 8.85 10.16
N ILE A 262 4.82 9.83 10.58
CA ILE A 262 4.36 11.19 10.89
C ILE A 262 4.73 12.17 9.78
N TYR A 263 5.96 12.09 9.27
CA TYR A 263 6.49 13.01 8.26
C TYR A 263 6.65 12.33 6.91
N THR A 264 5.59 11.72 6.38
CA THR A 264 5.63 10.84 5.19
C THR A 264 6.26 11.51 3.98
N LYS A 265 5.78 12.70 3.60
CA LYS A 265 6.26 13.39 2.39
C LYS A 265 7.76 13.71 2.46
N LYS A 266 8.22 14.21 3.61
CA LYS A 266 9.63 14.61 3.80
C LYS A 266 10.53 13.41 4.01
N SER A 267 10.08 12.41 4.77
CA SER A 267 10.84 11.17 4.98
C SER A 267 11.02 10.42 3.66
N ASN A 268 9.98 10.32 2.82
CA ASN A 268 10.07 9.64 1.52
C ASN A 268 11.03 10.34 0.56
N GLU A 269 11.03 11.67 0.56
CA GLU A 269 12.01 12.46 -0.20
C GLU A 269 13.45 12.11 0.23
N TRP A 270 13.73 12.09 1.55
CA TRP A 270 15.06 11.75 2.07
C TRP A 270 15.44 10.26 1.96
N ILE A 271 14.48 9.35 2.00
CA ILE A 271 14.65 7.92 1.73
C ILE A 271 15.16 7.72 0.30
N GLN A 272 14.50 8.36 -0.67
CA GLN A 272 14.91 8.28 -2.08
C GLN A 272 16.34 8.78 -2.28
N TYR A 273 16.71 9.91 -1.66
CA TYR A 273 18.08 10.41 -1.74
C TYR A 273 19.09 9.47 -1.09
N SER A 274 18.78 8.94 0.09
CA SER A 274 19.65 7.99 0.79
C SER A 274 19.89 6.73 -0.05
N LEU A 275 18.86 6.22 -0.74
CA LEU A 275 18.97 5.09 -1.65
C LEU A 275 19.82 5.40 -2.88
N LEU A 276 19.70 6.62 -3.43
CA LEU A 276 20.46 7.06 -4.59
C LEU A 276 21.95 7.17 -4.28
N GLU A 277 22.32 7.74 -3.14
CA GLU A 277 23.72 7.81 -2.70
C GLU A 277 24.28 6.42 -2.31
N LEU A 278 23.46 5.54 -1.75
CA LEU A 278 23.84 4.13 -1.56
C LEU A 278 24.13 3.41 -2.87
N ALA A 279 23.36 3.70 -3.93
CA ALA A 279 23.60 3.11 -5.24
C ALA A 279 24.89 3.63 -5.90
N LYS A 280 25.25 4.91 -5.67
CA LYS A 280 26.48 5.53 -6.18
C LYS A 280 27.76 5.09 -5.46
N SER A 281 27.64 4.64 -4.21
CA SER A 281 28.80 4.22 -3.38
C SER A 281 29.24 2.77 -3.59
N LYS A 282 28.63 2.05 -4.54
CA LYS A 282 29.03 0.72 -5.00
C LYS A 282 29.79 0.80 -6.32
#